data_AF-A0A7W5DF08-F1
#
_entry.id   AF-A0A7W5DF08-F1
#
_cell.length_a   1.000
_cell.length_b   1.000
_cell.length_c   1.000
_cell.angle_alpha   90.00
_cell.angle_beta   90.00
_cell.angle_gamma   90.00
#
_symmetry.space_group_name_H-M   'P 1'
#
loop_
_entity.id
_entity.type
_entity.pdbx_description
1 polymer ?
#
loop_
_entity_poly.entity_id
_entity_poly.type
_entity_poly.pdbx_seq_one_letter_code
_entity_poly.pdbx_strand_id
1 'polypeptide(L)'
;MTTFLKFLHLAAIAVWSGGLIALPYLFWQRRLLSPGAELDRLHRVTRLVYVDLTSPAAFIAIASGTALIFLQTTFVEWFSIKMVFVGLMAMLHVVAGLVMHQLFLPTGRFGRVSFVTLTVAYLVLITAIVWVVLAKPHIDSNQFAVRLFEPGGLSRLWHQSFGETRMPMP
;
A
#
# COMPACT_ATOMS: atom_id res chain seq x y z
N MET A 1 -17.67 -7.70 -22.13
CA MET A 1 -16.64 -6.64 -21.99
C MET A 1 -16.20 -6.42 -20.54
N THR A 2 -17.12 -6.14 -19.61
CA THR A 2 -16.82 -5.83 -18.19
C THR A 2 -16.15 -6.97 -17.41
N THR A 3 -16.49 -8.24 -17.67
CA THR A 3 -15.88 -9.40 -16.99
C THR A 3 -14.39 -9.52 -17.25
N PHE A 4 -13.95 -9.31 -18.50
CA PHE A 4 -12.54 -9.35 -18.86
C PHE A 4 -11.76 -8.23 -18.17
N LEU A 5 -12.30 -7.01 -18.14
CA LEU A 5 -11.66 -5.88 -17.47
C LEU A 5 -11.52 -6.12 -15.95
N LYS A 6 -12.54 -6.71 -15.31
CA LYS A 6 -12.47 -7.12 -13.90
C LYS A 6 -11.40 -8.18 -13.65
N PHE A 7 -11.31 -9.17 -14.55
CA PHE A 7 -10.28 -10.20 -14.46
C PHE A 7 -8.88 -9.60 -14.61
N LEU A 8 -8.67 -8.76 -15.63
CA LEU A 8 -7.40 -8.07 -15.86
C LEU A 8 -7.02 -7.20 -14.66
N HIS A 9 -7.97 -6.45 -14.10
CA HIS A 9 -7.76 -5.63 -12.91
C HIS A 9 -7.35 -6.48 -11.70
N LEU A 10 -8.06 -7.58 -11.45
CA LEU A 10 -7.77 -8.46 -10.32
C LEU A 10 -6.41 -9.16 -10.47
N ALA A 11 -6.09 -9.63 -11.68
CA ALA A 11 -4.79 -10.22 -12.00
C ALA A 11 -3.66 -9.19 -11.80
N ALA A 12 -3.84 -7.95 -12.27
CA ALA A 12 -2.88 -6.88 -12.08
C ALA A 12 -2.66 -6.55 -10.60
N ILE A 13 -3.74 -6.47 -9.80
CA ILE A 13 -3.63 -6.29 -8.34
C ILE A 13 -2.90 -7.47 -7.69
N ALA A 14 -3.16 -8.71 -8.10
CA ALA A 14 -2.51 -9.88 -7.54
C ALA A 14 -0.99 -9.87 -7.82
N VAL A 15 -0.59 -9.58 -9.06
CA VAL A 15 0.83 -9.45 -9.44
C VAL A 15 1.48 -8.29 -8.69
N TRP A 16 0.80 -7.15 -8.60
CA TRP A 16 1.30 -5.98 -7.89
C TRP A 16 1.50 -6.27 -6.39
N SER A 17 0.51 -6.90 -5.76
CA SER A 17 0.55 -7.27 -4.34
C SER A 17 1.66 -8.29 -4.05
N GLY A 18 1.78 -9.33 -4.89
CA GLY A 18 2.82 -10.34 -4.77
C GLY A 18 4.22 -9.75 -4.92
N GLY A 19 4.40 -8.82 -5.87
CA GLY A 19 5.63 -8.08 -6.05
C GLY A 19 6.02 -7.27 -4.81
N LEU A 20 5.07 -6.50 -4.25
CA LEU A 20 5.31 -5.73 -3.03
C LEU A 20 5.69 -6.60 -1.82
N ILE A 21 5.05 -7.77 -1.65
CA ILE A 21 5.39 -8.71 -0.58
C ILE A 21 6.78 -9.33 -0.78
N ALA A 22 7.18 -9.59 -2.02
CA ALA A 22 8.48 -10.19 -2.32
C ALA A 22 9.66 -9.24 -2.07
N LEU A 23 9.48 -7.92 -2.24
CA LEU A 23 10.56 -6.94 -2.16
C LEU A 23 11.25 -6.85 -0.78
N PRO A 24 10.55 -6.75 0.35
CA PRO A 24 11.18 -6.77 1.67
C PRO A 24 12.07 -8.00 1.87
N TYR A 25 11.64 -9.16 1.38
CA TYR A 25 12.42 -10.39 1.48
C TYR A 25 13.73 -10.32 0.68
N LEU A 26 13.67 -9.78 -0.55
CA LEU A 26 14.86 -9.53 -1.36
C LEU A 26 15.80 -8.49 -0.71
N PHE A 27 15.26 -7.45 -0.10
CA PHE A 27 16.05 -6.46 0.64
C PHE A 27 16.73 -7.05 1.88
N TRP A 28 16.07 -7.98 2.56
CA TRP A 28 16.65 -8.71 3.69
C TRP A 28 17.79 -9.62 3.24
N GLN A 29 17.62 -10.33 2.13
CA GLN A 29 18.64 -11.24 1.59
C GLN A 29 19.94 -10.50 1.22
N ARG A 30 19.84 -9.25 0.75
CA ARG A 30 21.02 -8.40 0.46
C ARG A 30 21.98 -8.30 1.64
N ARG A 31 21.45 -8.25 2.88
CA ARG A 31 22.24 -8.08 4.10
C ARG A 31 23.11 -9.29 4.46
N LEU A 32 22.78 -10.45 3.92
CA LEU A 32 23.47 -11.72 4.17
C LEU A 32 24.57 -11.99 3.14
N LEU A 33 24.62 -11.22 2.04
CA LEU A 33 25.53 -11.44 0.93
C LEU A 33 26.67 -10.42 0.94
N SER A 34 27.88 -10.91 0.68
CA SER A 34 29.06 -10.08 0.45
C SER A 34 29.12 -9.59 -1.00
N PRO A 35 29.86 -8.50 -1.31
CA PRO A 35 30.06 -8.05 -2.68
C PRO A 35 30.60 -9.17 -3.58
N GLY A 36 29.90 -9.46 -4.68
CA GLY A 36 30.25 -10.55 -5.60
C GLY A 36 29.09 -10.95 -6.52
N ALA A 37 29.27 -12.03 -7.28
CA ALA A 37 28.32 -12.48 -8.30
C ALA A 37 26.90 -12.79 -7.76
N GLU A 38 26.79 -13.23 -6.50
CA GLU A 38 25.50 -13.50 -5.86
C GLU A 38 24.71 -12.22 -5.57
N LEU A 39 25.41 -11.15 -5.15
CA LEU A 39 24.81 -9.85 -4.92
C LEU A 39 24.29 -9.24 -6.23
N ASP A 40 25.07 -9.36 -7.31
CA ASP A 40 24.66 -8.90 -8.65
C ASP A 40 23.43 -9.66 -9.18
N ARG A 41 23.35 -10.97 -8.91
CA ARG A 41 22.18 -11.78 -9.24
C ARG A 41 20.95 -11.31 -8.46
N LEU A 42 21.09 -11.07 -7.15
CA LEU A 42 20.00 -10.56 -6.32
C LEU A 42 19.54 -9.18 -6.79
N HIS A 43 20.46 -8.28 -7.14
CA HIS A 43 20.15 -6.96 -7.69
C HIS A 43 19.35 -7.06 -9.00
N ARG A 44 19.76 -7.97 -9.90
CA ARG A 44 19.06 -8.22 -11.17
C ARG A 44 17.65 -8.75 -10.95
N VAL A 45 17.48 -9.71 -10.04
CA VAL A 45 16.16 -10.26 -9.69
C VAL A 45 15.28 -9.20 -9.04
N THR A 46 15.83 -8.41 -8.11
CA THR A 46 15.08 -7.33 -7.44
C THR A 46 14.62 -6.28 -8.45
N ARG A 47 15.48 -5.91 -9.40
CA ARG A 47 15.14 -4.98 -10.49
C ARG A 47 14.07 -5.56 -11.40
N LEU A 48 14.17 -6.82 -11.80
CA LEU A 48 13.16 -7.50 -12.59
C LEU A 48 11.80 -7.49 -11.88
N VAL A 49 11.76 -7.89 -10.60
CA VAL A 49 10.53 -7.91 -9.80
C VAL A 49 9.94 -6.51 -9.68
N TYR A 50 10.73 -5.49 -9.35
CA TYR A 50 10.19 -4.14 -9.12
C TYR A 50 9.81 -3.41 -10.42
N VAL A 51 10.75 -3.34 -11.37
CA VAL A 51 10.63 -2.50 -12.57
C VAL A 51 9.82 -3.20 -13.64
N ASP A 52 10.09 -4.48 -13.90
CA ASP A 52 9.54 -5.18 -15.08
C ASP A 52 8.23 -5.91 -14.76
N LEU A 53 7.93 -6.19 -13.48
CA LEU A 53 6.71 -6.89 -13.04
C LEU A 53 5.79 -5.99 -12.22
N THR A 54 6.27 -5.51 -11.07
CA THR A 54 5.44 -4.85 -10.07
C THR A 54 4.95 -3.48 -10.56
N SER A 55 5.83 -2.68 -11.16
CA SER A 55 5.49 -1.35 -11.67
C SER A 55 4.47 -1.38 -12.82
N PRO A 56 4.64 -2.16 -13.90
CA PRO A 56 3.62 -2.24 -14.95
C PRO A 56 2.30 -2.83 -14.44
N ALA A 57 2.34 -3.81 -13.53
CA ALA A 57 1.14 -4.33 -12.88
C ALA A 57 0.40 -3.24 -12.09
N ALA A 58 1.11 -2.36 -11.38
CA ALA A 58 0.52 -1.22 -10.69
C ALA A 58 -0.19 -0.27 -11.66
N PHE A 59 0.44 0.10 -12.77
CA PHE A 59 -0.18 0.95 -13.79
C PHE A 59 -1.42 0.30 -14.40
N ILE A 60 -1.36 -0.99 -14.74
CA ILE A 60 -2.51 -1.73 -15.29
C ILE A 60 -3.63 -1.80 -14.25
N ALA A 61 -3.32 -2.07 -12.99
CA ALA A 61 -4.30 -2.13 -11.90
C ALA A 61 -5.01 -0.79 -11.71
N ILE A 62 -4.26 0.32 -11.69
CA ILE A 62 -4.83 1.66 -11.55
C ILE A 62 -5.67 2.02 -12.77
N ALA A 63 -5.13 1.86 -13.99
CA ALA A 63 -5.84 2.21 -15.22
C ALA A 63 -7.13 1.40 -15.41
N SER A 64 -7.07 0.08 -15.21
CA SER A 64 -8.24 -0.79 -15.27
C SER A 64 -9.23 -0.50 -14.13
N GLY A 65 -8.73 -0.16 -12.95
CA GLY A 65 -9.53 0.27 -11.81
C GLY A 65 -10.32 1.52 -12.14
N THR A 66 -9.65 2.56 -12.64
CA THR A 66 -10.24 3.82 -13.10
C THR A 66 -11.26 3.59 -14.20
N ALA A 67 -10.96 2.74 -15.19
CA ALA A 67 -11.92 2.39 -16.24
C ALA A 67 -13.18 1.73 -15.65
N LEU A 68 -13.04 0.83 -14.67
CA LEU A 68 -14.18 0.21 -13.99
C LEU A 68 -15.05 1.24 -13.25
N ILE A 69 -14.49 2.35 -12.74
CA ILE A 69 -15.22 3.45 -12.12
C ILE A 69 -16.21 4.06 -13.11
N PHE A 70 -15.73 4.41 -14.31
CA PHE A 70 -16.56 5.03 -15.35
C PHE A 70 -17.61 4.07 -15.92
N LEU A 71 -17.34 2.76 -15.90
CA LEU A 71 -18.29 1.75 -16.34
C LEU A 71 -19.34 1.40 -15.28
N GLN A 72 -19.18 1.89 -14.04
CA GLN A 72 -20.09 1.60 -12.94
C GLN A 72 -21.08 2.75 -12.75
N THR A 73 -22.38 2.45 -12.87
CA THR A 73 -23.46 3.45 -12.79
C THR A 73 -23.89 3.78 -11.36
N THR A 74 -23.43 3.03 -10.36
CA THR A 74 -23.78 3.24 -8.95
C THR A 74 -22.53 3.27 -8.10
N PHE A 75 -22.14 4.47 -7.67
CA PHE A 75 -21.09 4.66 -6.67
C PHE A 75 -21.69 4.37 -5.29
N VAL A 76 -21.35 3.21 -4.75
CA VAL A 76 -21.69 2.83 -3.37
C VAL A 76 -20.50 3.18 -2.49
N GLU A 77 -20.75 3.56 -1.25
CA GLU A 77 -19.81 4.24 -0.36
C GLU A 77 -18.55 3.43 -0.01
N TRP A 78 -18.66 2.09 0.02
CA TRP A 78 -17.52 1.18 0.17
C TRP A 78 -16.50 1.28 -0.98
N PHE A 79 -16.92 1.79 -2.14
CA PHE A 79 -16.05 2.02 -3.29
C PHE A 79 -14.98 3.09 -2.98
N SER A 80 -15.37 4.18 -2.31
CA SER A 80 -14.44 5.25 -1.91
C SER A 80 -13.35 4.74 -0.96
N ILE A 81 -13.72 3.85 -0.04
CA ILE A 81 -12.79 3.21 0.90
C ILE A 81 -11.78 2.34 0.14
N LYS A 82 -12.25 1.54 -0.83
CA LYS A 82 -11.35 0.77 -1.70
C LYS A 82 -10.31 1.67 -2.38
N MET A 83 -10.72 2.84 -2.86
CA MET A 83 -9.82 3.79 -3.53
C MET A 83 -8.77 4.36 -2.59
N VAL A 84 -9.11 4.65 -1.34
CA VAL A 84 -8.14 5.06 -0.31
C VAL A 84 -7.08 3.98 -0.11
N PHE A 85 -7.49 2.72 0.03
CA PHE A 85 -6.53 1.62 0.20
C PHE A 85 -5.65 1.40 -1.04
N VAL A 86 -6.21 1.49 -2.25
CA VAL A 86 -5.41 1.45 -3.49
C VAL A 86 -4.43 2.62 -3.56
N GLY A 87 -4.83 3.81 -3.12
CA GLY A 87 -3.95 4.99 -3.01
C GLY A 87 -2.80 4.76 -2.02
N LEU A 88 -3.09 4.19 -0.85
CA LEU A 88 -2.06 3.79 0.12
C LEU A 88 -1.10 2.72 -0.46
N MET A 89 -1.62 1.79 -1.25
CA MET A 89 -0.81 0.75 -1.90
C MET A 89 0.13 1.36 -2.95
N ALA A 90 -0.36 2.33 -3.72
CA ALA A 90 0.45 3.14 -4.63
C ALA A 90 1.54 3.94 -3.90
N MET A 91 1.19 4.54 -2.76
CA MET A 91 2.16 5.26 -1.94
C MET A 91 3.26 4.33 -1.42
N LEU A 92 2.90 3.16 -0.88
CA LEU A 92 3.88 2.18 -0.42
C LEU A 92 4.74 1.62 -1.57
N HIS A 93 4.19 1.48 -2.78
CA HIS A 93 4.96 1.12 -3.98
C HIS A 93 6.06 2.15 -4.26
N VAL A 94 5.75 3.44 -4.19
CA VAL A 94 6.76 4.51 -4.34
C VAL A 94 7.80 4.44 -3.23
N VAL A 95 7.39 4.23 -1.98
CA VAL A 95 8.33 4.03 -0.85
C VAL A 95 9.24 2.84 -1.12
N ALA A 96 8.73 1.73 -1.67
CA ALA A 96 9.52 0.57 -2.06
C ALA A 96 10.60 0.95 -3.08
N GLY A 97 10.27 1.77 -4.09
CA GLY A 97 11.22 2.29 -5.07
C GLY A 97 12.28 3.20 -4.48
N LEU A 98 11.89 4.07 -3.55
CA LEU A 98 12.82 4.95 -2.83
C LEU A 98 13.78 4.15 -1.95
N VAL A 99 13.25 3.17 -1.21
CA VAL A 99 14.05 2.25 -0.39
C VAL A 99 15.01 1.47 -1.27
N MET A 100 14.54 0.95 -2.40
CA MET A 100 15.37 0.24 -3.37
C MET A 100 16.53 1.10 -3.85
N HIS A 101 16.26 2.36 -4.26
CA HIS A 101 17.29 3.30 -4.68
C HIS A 101 18.30 3.62 -3.56
N GLN A 102 17.82 3.86 -2.33
CA GLN A 102 18.68 4.13 -1.17
C GLN A 102 19.52 2.91 -0.79
N LEU A 103 18.97 1.70 -0.98
CA LEU A 103 19.67 0.47 -0.66
C LEU A 103 20.86 0.25 -1.58
N PHE A 104 20.81 0.72 -2.82
CA PHE A 104 21.94 0.62 -3.76
C PHE A 104 23.05 1.63 -3.51
N LEU A 105 22.87 2.59 -2.60
CA LEU A 105 23.95 3.49 -2.19
C LEU A 105 24.95 2.76 -1.26
N PRO A 106 26.25 3.10 -1.31
CA PRO A 106 27.29 2.47 -0.47
C PRO A 106 27.02 2.54 1.04
N THR A 107 26.24 3.51 1.49
CA THR A 107 25.91 3.78 2.90
C THR A 107 24.52 3.30 3.32
N GLY A 108 23.73 2.73 2.40
CA GLY A 108 22.35 2.33 2.65
C GLY A 108 22.23 1.12 3.59
N ARG A 109 21.78 1.35 4.83
CA ARG A 109 21.52 0.31 5.83
C ARG A 109 20.02 -0.04 5.84
N PHE A 110 19.66 -1.24 5.39
CA PHE A 110 18.31 -1.76 5.62
C PHE A 110 18.23 -2.38 7.00
N GLY A 111 17.56 -1.70 7.93
CA GLY A 111 17.37 -2.21 9.29
C GLY A 111 16.36 -3.36 9.35
N ARG A 112 16.48 -4.22 10.38
CA ARG A 112 15.46 -5.23 10.69
C ARG A 112 14.10 -4.59 10.98
N VAL A 113 14.10 -3.40 11.57
CA VAL A 113 12.89 -2.59 11.80
C VAL A 113 12.25 -2.21 10.46
N SER A 114 13.00 -1.63 9.52
CA SER A 114 12.47 -1.26 8.19
C SER A 114 11.89 -2.46 7.44
N PHE A 115 12.54 -3.63 7.51
CA PHE A 115 12.02 -4.87 6.95
C PHE A 115 10.66 -5.26 7.57
N VAL A 116 10.58 -5.32 8.90
CA VAL A 116 9.35 -5.70 9.60
C VAL A 116 8.25 -4.67 9.32
N THR A 117 8.54 -3.38 9.43
CA THR A 117 7.58 -2.31 9.18
C THR A 117 7.01 -2.37 7.77
N LEU A 118 7.85 -2.52 6.75
CA LEU A 118 7.41 -2.56 5.36
C LEU A 118 6.59 -3.83 5.06
N THR A 119 7.04 -4.98 5.57
CA THR A 119 6.34 -6.25 5.42
C THR A 119 4.97 -6.24 6.10
N VAL A 120 4.90 -5.78 7.35
CA VAL A 120 3.65 -5.65 8.10
C VAL A 120 2.71 -4.66 7.43
N ALA A 121 3.23 -3.50 6.97
CA ALA A 121 2.43 -2.53 6.25
C ALA A 121 1.77 -3.13 4.99
N TYR A 122 2.51 -3.90 4.20
CA TYR A 122 1.95 -4.59 3.03
C TYR A 122 0.90 -5.62 3.41
N LEU A 123 1.19 -6.49 4.39
CA LEU A 123 0.27 -7.53 4.81
C LEU A 123 -1.04 -6.94 5.34
N VAL A 124 -0.95 -5.97 6.25
CA VAL A 124 -2.11 -5.27 6.81
C VAL A 124 -2.93 -4.61 5.71
N LEU A 125 -2.27 -3.91 4.78
CA LEU A 125 -2.96 -3.22 3.71
C LEU A 125 -3.67 -4.17 2.74
N ILE A 126 -3.01 -5.25 2.32
CA ILE A 126 -3.58 -6.25 1.40
C ILE A 126 -4.74 -6.97 2.09
N THR A 127 -4.59 -7.36 3.35
CA THR A 127 -5.67 -7.97 4.14
C THR A 127 -6.85 -7.01 4.29
N ALA A 128 -6.59 -5.72 4.55
CA ALA A 128 -7.65 -4.71 4.63
C ALA A 128 -8.40 -4.55 3.29
N ILE A 129 -7.68 -4.54 2.16
CA ILE A 129 -8.29 -4.49 0.82
C ILE A 129 -9.19 -5.72 0.60
N VAL A 130 -8.69 -6.93 0.87
CA VAL A 130 -9.46 -8.17 0.71
C VAL A 130 -10.69 -8.16 1.61
N TRP A 131 -10.53 -7.74 2.87
CA TRP A 131 -11.63 -7.63 3.82
C TRP A 131 -12.70 -6.67 3.33
N VAL A 132 -12.34 -5.46 2.88
CA VAL A 132 -13.29 -4.45 2.38
C VAL A 132 -14.05 -4.96 1.16
N VAL A 133 -13.34 -5.61 0.24
CA VAL A 133 -13.95 -6.18 -0.97
C VAL A 133 -14.91 -7.32 -0.65
N LEU A 134 -14.59 -8.15 0.35
CA LEU A 134 -15.40 -9.32 0.73
C LEU A 134 -16.58 -8.95 1.64
N ALA A 135 -16.34 -8.11 2.65
CA ALA A 135 -17.32 -7.71 3.64
C ALA A 135 -18.37 -6.74 3.06
N LYS A 136 -18.07 -6.05 1.95
CA LYS A 136 -18.90 -4.97 1.35
C LYS A 136 -19.62 -4.17 2.44
N PRO A 137 -18.87 -3.51 3.33
CA PRO A 137 -19.44 -2.91 4.51
C PRO A 137 -20.44 -1.83 4.08
N HIS A 138 -21.67 -1.93 4.59
CA HIS A 138 -22.69 -0.91 4.40
C HIS A 138 -22.33 0.26 5.33
N ILE A 139 -21.49 1.15 4.84
CA ILE A 139 -21.02 2.33 5.59
C ILE A 139 -21.78 3.52 5.03
N ASP A 140 -22.73 4.05 5.80
CA ASP A 140 -23.34 5.36 5.56
C ASP A 140 -22.25 6.44 5.68
N SER A 141 -21.57 6.70 4.57
CA SER A 141 -20.45 7.64 4.46
C SER A 141 -20.85 9.07 4.79
N ASN A 142 -22.14 9.40 4.68
CA ASN A 142 -22.69 10.69 5.03
C ASN A 142 -22.49 11.01 6.53
N GLN A 143 -22.63 10.03 7.42
CA GLN A 143 -22.41 10.27 8.87
C GLN A 143 -20.92 10.43 9.23
N PHE A 144 -20.02 9.77 8.48
CA PHE A 144 -18.58 9.87 8.70
C PHE A 144 -17.99 11.16 8.13
N ALA A 145 -18.41 11.54 6.91
CA ALA A 145 -17.97 12.77 6.26
C ALA A 145 -18.43 14.02 7.01
N VAL A 146 -19.66 14.04 7.54
CA VAL A 146 -20.16 15.16 8.36
C VAL A 146 -19.31 15.34 9.62
N ARG A 147 -18.90 14.26 10.31
CA ARG A 147 -18.03 14.37 11.51
C ARG A 147 -16.60 14.81 11.20
N LEU A 148 -16.07 14.45 10.03
CA LEU A 148 -14.69 14.77 9.64
C LEU A 148 -14.55 16.19 9.06
N PHE A 149 -15.56 16.64 8.30
CA PHE A 149 -15.59 17.95 7.64
C PHE A 149 -16.42 19.01 8.39
N GLU A 150 -16.99 18.68 9.55
CA GLU A 150 -17.46 19.69 10.51
C GLU A 150 -16.30 20.62 10.89
N PRO A 151 -16.42 21.96 10.72
CA PRO A 151 -15.37 22.88 11.13
C PRO A 151 -15.13 22.73 12.64
N GLY A 152 -13.94 22.22 13.01
CA GLY A 152 -13.56 21.90 14.39
C GLY A 152 -13.61 20.42 14.80
N GLY A 153 -13.97 19.49 13.89
CA GLY A 153 -13.96 18.04 14.15
C GLY A 153 -12.57 17.46 14.44
N LEU A 154 -11.57 17.85 13.65
CA LEU A 154 -10.16 17.44 13.85
C LEU A 154 -9.57 17.95 15.17
N SER A 155 -9.95 19.16 15.60
CA SER A 155 -9.51 19.74 16.88
C SER A 155 -10.05 18.95 18.09
N ARG A 156 -11.32 18.53 18.03
CA ARG A 156 -11.94 17.69 19.09
C ARG A 156 -11.28 16.31 19.19
N LEU A 157 -10.99 15.66 18.06
CA LEU A 157 -10.31 14.36 18.03
C LEU A 157 -8.87 14.46 18.57
N TRP A 158 -8.16 15.55 18.23
CA TRP A 158 -6.81 15.82 18.74
C TRP A 158 -6.82 16.03 20.27
N HIS A 159 -7.75 16.82 20.79
CA HIS A 159 -7.89 17.03 22.23
C HIS A 159 -8.30 15.78 23.02
N GLN A 160 -9.11 14.88 22.44
CA GLN A 160 -9.42 13.60 23.09
C GLN A 160 -8.23 12.64 23.10
N SER A 161 -7.41 12.64 22.04
CA SER A 161 -6.26 11.72 21.92
C SER A 161 -5.07 12.11 22.80
N PHE A 162 -4.90 13.42 23.06
CA PHE A 162 -3.79 13.97 23.86
C PHE A 162 -4.22 14.57 25.22
N GLY A 163 -5.52 14.54 25.55
CA GLY A 163 -6.08 15.17 26.75
C GLY A 163 -6.08 14.31 28.01
N GLU A 164 -5.84 12.99 27.90
CA GLU A 164 -5.77 12.10 29.08
C GLU A 164 -4.44 12.15 29.84
N THR A 165 -3.38 12.77 29.28
CA THR A 165 -2.19 13.12 30.07
C THR A 165 -2.42 14.42 30.83
N ARG A 166 -3.38 14.42 31.77
CA ARG A 166 -3.46 15.50 32.77
C ARG A 166 -2.31 15.34 33.76
N MET A 167 -1.40 16.31 33.70
CA MET A 167 -0.33 16.54 34.67
C MET A 167 -0.89 16.58 36.11
N PRO A 168 -0.23 15.94 37.09
CA PRO A 168 -0.58 16.14 38.49
C PRO A 168 -0.32 17.60 38.85
N MET A 169 -1.37 18.30 39.29
CA MET A 169 -1.20 19.64 39.86
C MET A 169 -0.52 19.52 41.23
N PRO A 170 0.44 20.40 41.55
CA PRO A 170 1.07 20.47 42.87
C PRO A 170 0.13 21.02 43.95
#